data_AF-A0A5Q0GIA5-F1
#
_entry.id   AF-A0A5Q0GIA5-F1
#
_cell.length_a   1.000
_cell.length_b   1.000
_cell.length_c   1.000
_cell.angle_alpha   90.00
_cell.angle_beta   90.00
_cell.angle_gamma   90.00
#
_symmetry.space_group_name_H-M   'P 1'
#
loop_
_entity.id
_entity.type
_entity.pdbx_description
1 polymer ?
#
loop_
_entity_poly.entity_id
_entity_poly.type
_entity_poly.pdbx_seq_one_letter_code
_entity_poly.pdbx_strand_id
1 'polypeptide(L)'
;MAMRRSDRRDSNHDNSVNNPRSRQQEPASPHELKQLLTTVRAQRDEWQERAKQNEEAASQLVHVQQTLQTYQVEANDLKERVTHNYQLYLDEQQRYQQTLCLYNEEKTRANELFTQYETANSEREMYLTLYNEAKAELKYERRSKASIKGWETRRKAENEKLKREIAEMVVLLRESLASKEEAVNSLYVVAERMDRIQSLVDSADEETASNPVGMVQKFRRIWLAIKEILSE
;
A
#
# COMPACT_ATOMS: atom_id res chain seq x y z
N MET A 1 93.29 117.82 -35.33
CA MET A 1 92.46 117.54 -34.13
C MET A 1 93.35 116.95 -33.06
N ALA A 2 93.37 117.59 -31.89
CA ALA A 2 94.14 117.16 -30.73
C ALA A 2 93.41 116.01 -30.00
N MET A 3 94.06 114.87 -29.83
CA MET A 3 93.67 113.87 -28.82
C MET A 3 94.53 114.07 -27.57
N ARG A 4 93.86 114.24 -26.42
CA ARG A 4 94.49 114.47 -25.11
C ARG A 4 95.21 113.21 -24.66
N ARG A 5 96.40 113.37 -24.08
CA ARG A 5 97.24 112.30 -23.50
C ARG A 5 96.58 111.52 -22.34
N SER A 6 95.38 111.92 -21.87
CA SER A 6 94.63 111.26 -20.79
C SER A 6 93.91 109.97 -21.18
N ASP A 7 93.79 109.66 -22.48
CA ASP A 7 92.95 108.55 -22.96
C ASP A 7 93.74 107.30 -23.40
N ARG A 8 95.06 107.26 -23.12
CA ARG A 8 95.84 106.01 -23.26
C ARG A 8 95.54 105.11 -22.08
N ARG A 9 94.50 104.29 -22.19
CA ARG A 9 94.30 103.13 -21.32
C ARG A 9 95.43 102.12 -21.60
N ASP A 10 96.37 102.01 -20.67
CA ASP A 10 97.37 100.94 -20.69
C ASP A 10 96.68 99.58 -20.47
N SER A 11 97.14 98.53 -21.18
CA SER A 11 96.58 97.16 -21.11
C SER A 11 96.65 96.54 -19.71
N ASN A 12 97.32 97.20 -18.76
CA ASN A 12 97.42 96.78 -17.37
C ASN A 12 96.13 97.04 -16.56
N HIS A 13 95.24 97.91 -17.03
CA HIS A 13 93.98 98.20 -16.32
C HIS A 13 92.95 97.07 -16.51
N ASP A 14 92.79 96.54 -17.72
CA ASP A 14 91.82 95.46 -18.00
C ASP A 14 92.18 94.14 -17.29
N ASN A 15 93.46 93.89 -17.03
CA ASN A 15 93.90 92.69 -16.31
C ASN A 15 93.54 92.73 -14.81
N SER A 16 93.40 93.93 -14.22
CA SER A 16 93.04 94.09 -12.81
C SER A 16 91.54 93.89 -12.51
N VAL A 17 90.69 94.00 -13.54
CA VAL A 17 89.24 93.86 -13.44
C VAL A 17 88.79 92.42 -13.68
N ASN A 18 89.43 91.70 -14.61
CA ASN A 18 89.06 90.32 -14.95
C ASN A 18 89.67 89.26 -14.02
N ASN A 19 90.79 89.58 -13.35
CA ASN A 19 91.40 88.75 -12.32
C ASN A 19 91.69 89.62 -11.09
N PRO A 20 90.70 89.91 -10.23
CA PRO A 20 90.98 90.58 -8.97
C PRO A 20 91.96 89.68 -8.22
N ARG A 21 93.21 90.15 -8.06
CA ARG A 21 94.18 89.50 -7.17
C ARG A 21 93.49 89.42 -5.81
N SER A 22 93.04 88.23 -5.42
CA SER A 22 92.53 87.98 -4.09
C SER A 22 93.58 88.52 -3.14
N ARG A 23 93.24 89.57 -2.37
CA ARG A 23 94.09 89.99 -1.26
C ARG A 23 94.40 88.71 -0.50
N GLN A 24 95.68 88.37 -0.38
CA GLN A 24 96.07 87.30 0.53
C GLN A 24 95.44 87.66 1.86
N GLN A 25 94.51 86.81 2.33
CA GLN A 25 93.95 86.96 3.66
C GLN A 25 95.14 87.06 4.61
N GLU A 26 95.23 88.17 5.33
CA GLU A 26 96.19 88.29 6.41
C GLU A 26 96.01 87.06 7.32
N PRO A 27 97.09 86.44 7.80
CA PRO A 27 96.99 85.27 8.65
C PRO A 27 96.14 85.66 9.85
N ALA A 28 94.97 85.03 9.96
CA ALA A 28 93.99 85.32 11.00
C ALA A 28 94.69 85.39 12.36
N SER A 29 94.36 86.42 13.15
CA SER A 29 95.02 86.62 14.42
C SER A 29 94.85 85.35 15.28
N PRO A 30 95.80 85.00 16.15
CA PRO A 30 95.70 83.79 16.98
C PRO A 30 94.39 83.67 17.76
N HIS A 31 93.73 84.80 18.03
CA HIS A 31 92.43 84.86 18.69
C HIS A 31 91.26 84.48 17.76
N GLU A 32 91.25 84.96 16.52
CA GLU A 32 90.24 84.60 15.50
C GLU A 32 90.35 83.14 15.08
N LEU A 33 91.57 82.63 14.93
CA LEU A 33 91.80 81.19 14.69
C LEU A 33 91.21 80.35 15.81
N LYS A 34 91.36 80.78 17.07
CA LYS A 34 90.79 80.09 18.24
C LYS A 34 89.25 80.11 18.21
N GLN A 35 88.64 81.24 17.86
CA GLN A 35 87.18 81.35 17.71
C GLN A 35 86.65 80.46 16.58
N LEU A 36 87.30 80.46 15.41
CA LEU A 36 86.99 79.57 14.29
C LEU A 36 87.11 78.10 14.69
N LEU A 37 88.14 77.74 15.45
CA LEU A 37 88.32 76.37 15.91
C LEU A 37 87.22 75.95 16.91
N THR A 38 86.75 76.87 17.76
CA THR A 38 85.61 76.61 18.65
C THR A 38 84.29 76.47 17.91
N THR A 39 84.02 77.30 16.89
CA THR A 39 82.79 77.21 16.09
C THR A 39 82.78 75.96 15.21
N VAL A 40 83.91 75.60 14.59
CA VAL A 40 84.04 74.37 13.79
C VAL A 40 83.88 73.13 14.66
N ARG A 41 84.39 73.12 15.90
CA ARG A 41 84.15 72.02 16.85
C ARG A 41 82.69 71.92 17.25
N ALA A 42 82.04 73.03 17.58
CA ALA A 42 80.61 73.05 17.89
C ALA A 42 79.76 72.56 16.71
N GLN A 43 80.06 73.00 15.48
CA GLN A 43 79.39 72.52 14.27
C GLN A 43 79.62 71.03 14.03
N ARG A 44 80.85 70.53 14.20
CA ARG A 44 81.14 69.09 14.12
C ARG A 44 80.32 68.31 15.13
N ASP A 45 80.27 68.77 16.37
CA ASP A 45 79.54 68.09 17.45
C ASP A 45 78.03 68.09 17.17
N GLU A 46 77.48 69.21 16.68
CA GLU A 46 76.08 69.26 16.20
C GLU A 46 75.81 68.29 15.05
N TRP A 47 76.71 68.23 14.06
CA TRP A 47 76.57 67.29 12.93
C TRP A 47 76.67 65.84 13.38
N GLN A 48 77.53 65.56 14.37
CA GLN A 48 77.67 64.23 14.95
C GLN A 48 76.42 63.83 15.73
N GLU A 49 75.80 64.75 16.46
CA GLU A 49 74.53 64.53 17.15
C GLU A 49 73.37 64.30 16.16
N ARG A 50 73.28 65.13 15.10
CA ARG A 50 72.30 64.97 14.03
C ARG A 50 72.46 63.64 13.29
N ALA A 51 73.69 63.21 13.05
CA ALA A 51 73.97 61.92 12.41
C ALA A 51 73.44 60.75 13.25
N LYS A 52 73.66 60.76 14.58
CA LYS A 52 73.11 59.76 15.49
C LYS A 52 71.58 59.75 15.51
N GLN A 53 70.96 60.93 15.60
CA GLN A 53 69.49 61.05 15.57
C GLN A 53 68.91 60.53 14.26
N ASN A 54 69.56 60.80 13.12
CA ASN A 54 69.14 60.27 11.83
C ASN A 54 69.32 58.75 11.75
N GLU A 55 70.38 58.19 12.33
CA GLU A 55 70.61 56.75 12.39
C GLU A 55 69.55 56.03 13.24
N GLU A 56 69.19 56.62 14.39
CA GLU A 56 68.09 56.14 15.24
C GLU A 56 66.74 56.24 14.52
N ALA A 57 66.44 57.37 13.87
CA ALA A 57 65.21 57.55 13.11
C ALA A 57 65.11 56.58 11.92
N ALA A 58 66.21 56.34 11.21
CA ALA A 58 66.26 55.34 10.14
C ALA A 58 66.01 53.92 10.67
N SER A 59 66.58 53.58 11.83
CA SER A 59 66.35 52.29 12.48
C SER A 59 64.88 52.10 12.90
N GLN A 60 64.27 53.15 13.46
CA GLN A 60 62.83 53.14 13.78
C GLN A 60 61.96 52.99 12.54
N LEU A 61 62.31 53.67 11.45
CA LEU A 61 61.56 53.61 10.19
C LEU A 61 61.62 52.20 9.58
N VAL A 62 62.78 51.54 9.62
CA VAL A 62 62.92 50.13 9.22
C VAL A 62 62.03 49.22 10.07
N HIS A 63 61.98 49.44 11.38
CA HIS A 63 61.11 48.65 12.27
C HIS A 63 59.62 48.85 11.97
N VAL A 64 59.19 50.10 11.74
CA VAL A 64 57.81 50.41 11.31
C VAL A 64 57.50 49.76 9.97
N GLN A 65 58.44 49.77 9.03
CA GLN A 65 58.24 49.13 7.73
C GLN A 65 58.08 47.60 7.85
N GLN A 66 58.88 46.95 8.71
CA GLN A 66 58.75 45.52 8.98
C GLN A 66 57.41 45.19 9.62
N THR A 67 56.98 45.95 10.63
CA THR A 67 55.69 45.72 11.30
C THR A 67 54.51 45.89 10.34
N LEU A 68 54.54 46.91 9.46
CA LEU A 68 53.53 47.07 8.42
C LEU A 68 53.49 45.90 7.44
N GLN A 69 54.65 45.37 7.05
CA GLN A 69 54.70 44.17 6.20
C GLN A 69 54.09 42.95 6.89
N THR A 70 54.39 42.74 8.19
CA THR A 70 53.80 41.66 8.98
C THR A 70 52.27 41.79 9.03
N TYR A 71 51.75 42.98 9.35
CA TYR A 71 50.30 43.19 9.39
C TYR A 71 49.62 43.00 8.04
N GLN A 72 50.31 43.34 6.94
CA GLN A 72 49.78 43.13 5.60
C GLN A 72 49.63 41.65 5.27
N VAL A 73 50.59 40.82 5.68
CA VAL A 73 50.51 39.36 5.52
C VAL A 73 49.38 38.79 6.38
N GLU A 74 49.29 39.16 7.66
CA GLU A 74 48.22 38.71 8.56
C GLU A 74 46.83 39.10 8.05
N ALA A 75 46.67 40.30 7.49
CA ALA A 75 45.42 40.76 6.92
C ALA A 75 45.00 39.93 5.69
N ASN A 76 45.96 39.53 4.85
CA ASN A 76 45.70 38.66 3.71
C ASN A 76 45.32 37.24 4.16
N ASP A 77 46.03 36.67 5.12
CA ASP A 77 45.72 35.35 5.69
C ASP A 77 44.31 35.33 6.31
N LEU A 78 43.94 36.38 7.05
CA LEU A 78 42.61 36.53 7.60
C LEU A 78 41.54 36.63 6.51
N LYS A 79 41.81 37.37 5.44
CA LYS A 79 40.90 37.49 4.30
C LYS A 79 40.66 36.13 3.64
N GLU A 80 41.72 35.36 3.39
CA GLU A 80 41.62 34.01 2.82
C GLU A 80 40.80 33.09 3.73
N ARG A 81 41.09 33.08 5.04
CA ARG A 81 40.33 32.31 6.03
C ARG A 81 38.85 32.68 6.06
N VAL A 82 38.52 33.97 6.02
CA VAL A 82 37.12 34.43 5.98
C VAL A 82 36.43 33.97 4.71
N THR A 83 37.09 34.08 3.55
CA THR A 83 36.51 33.61 2.28
C THR A 83 36.28 32.10 2.28
N HIS A 84 37.23 31.33 2.82
CA HIS A 84 37.10 29.89 2.93
C HIS A 84 35.99 29.46 3.90
N ASN A 85 35.92 30.07 5.08
CA ASN A 85 34.85 29.80 6.05
C ASN A 85 33.47 30.14 5.49
N TYR A 86 33.37 31.23 4.73
CA TYR A 86 32.11 31.60 4.09
C TYR A 86 31.66 30.58 3.04
N GLN A 87 32.59 30.05 2.24
CA GLN A 87 32.30 28.97 1.30
C GLN A 87 31.82 27.70 2.01
N LEU A 88 32.51 27.29 3.08
CA LEU A 88 32.10 26.14 3.89
C LEU A 88 30.68 26.30 4.44
N TYR A 89 30.33 27.49 4.94
CA TYR A 89 28.99 27.79 5.43
C TYR A 89 27.93 27.63 4.33
N LEU A 90 28.20 28.11 3.12
CA LEU A 90 27.28 27.96 1.99
C LEU A 90 27.10 26.50 1.58
N ASP A 91 28.20 25.74 1.53
CA ASP A 91 28.18 24.31 1.22
C ASP A 91 27.38 23.52 2.26
N GLU A 92 27.57 23.82 3.54
CA GLU A 92 26.78 23.21 4.62
C GLU A 92 25.29 23.55 4.49
N GLN A 93 24.96 24.82 4.25
CA GLN A 93 23.58 25.26 4.06
C GLN A 93 22.91 24.49 2.90
N GLN A 94 23.63 24.30 1.79
CA GLN A 94 23.14 23.53 0.66
C GLN A 94 22.94 22.04 1.01
N ARG A 95 23.88 21.44 1.74
CA ARG A 95 23.77 20.04 2.21
C ARG A 95 22.57 19.85 3.14
N TYR A 96 22.33 20.79 4.05
CA TYR A 96 21.15 20.76 4.92
C TYR A 96 19.85 20.81 4.12
N GLN A 97 19.77 21.69 3.12
CA GLN A 97 18.60 21.77 2.25
C GLN A 97 18.37 20.46 1.47
N GLN A 98 19.43 19.88 0.90
CA GLN A 98 19.35 18.59 0.20
C GLN A 98 18.87 17.46 1.13
N THR A 99 19.40 17.41 2.34
CA THR A 99 19.01 16.40 3.34
C THR A 99 17.54 16.52 3.73
N LEU A 100 17.05 17.75 3.90
CA LEU A 100 15.63 18.01 4.18
C LEU A 100 14.72 17.57 3.03
N CYS A 101 15.13 17.80 1.78
CA CYS A 101 14.38 17.32 0.61
C CYS A 101 14.27 15.79 0.61
N LEU A 102 15.41 15.09 0.74
CA LEU A 102 15.44 13.62 0.78
C LEU A 102 14.61 13.04 1.92
N TYR A 103 14.69 13.66 3.11
CA TYR A 103 13.87 13.25 4.25
C TYR A 103 12.37 13.36 3.95
N ASN A 104 11.95 14.46 3.32
CA ASN A 104 10.55 14.64 2.96
C ASN A 104 10.09 13.64 1.90
N GLU A 105 10.94 13.33 0.91
CA GLU A 105 10.66 12.30 -0.09
C GLU A 105 10.49 10.91 0.55
N GLU A 106 11.42 10.52 1.43
CA GLU A 106 11.33 9.25 2.16
C GLU A 106 10.09 9.21 3.08
N LYS A 107 9.75 10.34 3.70
CA LYS A 107 8.51 10.46 4.49
C LYS A 107 7.27 10.25 3.61
N THR A 108 7.24 10.79 2.39
CA THR A 108 6.12 10.56 1.46
C THR A 108 6.04 9.10 1.03
N ARG A 109 7.17 8.47 0.67
CA ARG A 109 7.24 7.05 0.32
C ARG A 109 6.78 6.14 1.45
N ALA A 110 7.19 6.45 2.68
CA ALA A 110 6.77 5.69 3.86
C ALA A 110 5.25 5.77 4.06
N ASN A 111 4.64 6.95 3.86
CA ASN A 111 3.19 7.11 3.94
C ASN A 111 2.46 6.34 2.83
N GLU A 112 2.96 6.37 1.60
CA GLU A 112 2.41 5.60 0.49
C GLU A 112 2.44 4.09 0.79
N LEU A 113 3.59 3.57 1.23
CA LEU A 113 3.73 2.16 1.65
C LEU A 113 2.78 1.82 2.80
N PHE A 114 2.61 2.72 3.76
CA PHE A 114 1.68 2.52 4.87
C PHE A 114 0.24 2.37 4.38
N THR A 115 -0.23 3.25 3.48
CA THR A 115 -1.58 3.15 2.89
C THR A 115 -1.76 1.88 2.05
N GLN A 116 -0.74 1.46 1.30
CA GLN A 116 -0.76 0.19 0.56
C GLN A 116 -0.84 -1.02 1.51
N TYR A 117 -0.14 -0.97 2.64
CA TYR A 117 -0.21 -2.02 3.64
C TYR A 117 -1.61 -2.11 4.28
N GLU A 118 -2.22 -0.97 4.64
CA GLU A 118 -3.57 -0.93 5.21
C GLU A 118 -4.61 -1.50 4.23
N THR A 119 -4.55 -1.09 2.96
CA THR A 119 -5.45 -1.60 1.91
C THR A 119 -5.29 -3.11 1.74
N ALA A 120 -4.05 -3.61 1.57
CA ALA A 120 -3.79 -5.05 1.47
C ALA A 120 -4.26 -5.83 2.72
N ASN A 121 -4.11 -5.26 3.92
CA ASN A 121 -4.61 -5.90 5.13
C ASN A 121 -6.15 -5.95 5.17
N SER A 122 -6.83 -4.89 4.73
CA SER A 122 -8.30 -4.88 4.63
C SER A 122 -8.83 -5.90 3.63
N GLU A 123 -8.15 -6.05 2.49
CA GLU A 123 -8.48 -7.06 1.49
C GLU A 123 -8.28 -8.47 2.05
N ARG A 124 -7.17 -8.71 2.76
CA ARG A 124 -6.90 -9.99 3.42
C ARG A 124 -8.00 -10.35 4.42
N GLU A 125 -8.46 -9.40 5.22
CA GLU A 125 -9.56 -9.60 6.17
C GLU A 125 -10.86 -9.94 5.46
N MET A 126 -11.19 -9.22 4.38
CA MET A 126 -12.35 -9.51 3.54
C MET A 126 -12.29 -10.92 2.91
N TYR A 127 -11.14 -11.34 2.38
CA TYR A 127 -11.00 -12.70 1.84
C TYR A 127 -11.17 -13.77 2.92
N LEU A 128 -10.71 -13.48 4.14
CA LEU A 128 -10.85 -14.40 5.27
C LEU A 128 -12.32 -14.53 5.71
N THR A 129 -13.11 -13.46 5.68
CA THR A 129 -14.55 -13.53 5.96
C THR A 129 -15.27 -14.34 4.89
N LEU A 130 -15.05 -14.03 3.60
CA LEU A 130 -15.66 -14.75 2.47
C LEU A 130 -15.33 -16.24 2.48
N TYR A 131 -14.08 -16.59 2.77
CA TYR A 131 -13.66 -17.99 2.87
C TYR A 131 -14.41 -18.74 4.00
N ASN A 132 -14.57 -18.09 5.16
CA ASN A 132 -15.30 -18.68 6.27
C ASN A 132 -16.79 -18.83 5.98
N GLU A 133 -17.40 -17.86 5.30
CA GLU A 133 -18.79 -17.91 4.83
C GLU A 133 -19.00 -19.07 3.85
N ALA A 134 -18.18 -19.16 2.79
CA ALA A 134 -18.24 -20.24 1.82
C ALA A 134 -18.07 -21.63 2.48
N LYS A 135 -17.19 -21.73 3.48
CA LYS A 135 -17.01 -22.96 4.26
C LYS A 135 -18.26 -23.31 5.08
N ALA A 136 -18.96 -22.31 5.63
CA ALA A 136 -20.19 -22.50 6.38
C ALA A 136 -21.36 -22.91 5.45
N GLU A 137 -21.50 -22.26 4.29
CA GLU A 137 -22.49 -22.59 3.27
C GLU A 137 -22.32 -24.02 2.77
N LEU A 138 -21.10 -24.42 2.42
CA LEU A 138 -20.80 -25.77 1.95
C LEU A 138 -21.13 -26.83 3.02
N LYS A 139 -20.90 -26.51 4.31
CA LYS A 139 -21.31 -27.38 5.42
C LYS A 139 -22.84 -27.48 5.53
N TYR A 140 -23.55 -26.38 5.32
CA TYR A 140 -25.00 -26.34 5.30
C TYR A 140 -25.58 -27.15 4.13
N GLU A 141 -25.07 -26.94 2.91
CA GLU A 141 -25.48 -27.69 1.72
C GLU A 141 -25.29 -29.20 1.89
N ARG A 142 -24.14 -29.62 2.42
CA ARG A 142 -23.87 -31.04 2.71
C ARG A 142 -24.91 -31.64 3.67
N ARG A 143 -25.29 -30.90 4.71
CA ARG A 143 -26.33 -31.32 5.67
C ARG A 143 -27.71 -31.38 5.01
N SER A 144 -28.06 -30.37 4.22
CA SER A 144 -29.33 -30.33 3.48
C SER A 144 -29.45 -31.50 2.50
N LYS A 145 -28.40 -31.76 1.71
CA LYS A 145 -28.36 -32.90 0.77
C LYS A 145 -28.49 -34.24 1.49
N ALA A 146 -27.84 -34.41 2.64
CA ALA A 146 -27.99 -35.62 3.45
C ALA A 146 -29.42 -35.77 3.99
N SER A 147 -30.06 -34.67 4.42
CA SER A 147 -31.45 -34.67 4.89
C SER A 147 -32.44 -35.05 3.78
N ILE A 148 -32.31 -34.44 2.59
CA ILE A 148 -33.14 -34.75 1.42
C ILE A 148 -32.99 -36.22 1.03
N LYS A 149 -31.75 -36.73 0.97
CA LYS A 149 -31.50 -38.15 0.67
C LYS A 149 -32.16 -39.07 1.70
N GLY A 150 -32.10 -38.71 2.99
CA GLY A 150 -32.76 -39.47 4.06
C GLY A 150 -34.28 -39.44 3.96
N TRP A 151 -34.88 -38.30 3.61
CA TRP A 151 -36.32 -38.20 3.34
C TRP A 151 -36.73 -39.04 2.12
N GLU A 152 -35.99 -38.94 1.02
CA GLU A 152 -36.25 -39.70 -0.20
C GLU A 152 -36.18 -41.22 0.04
N THR A 153 -35.23 -41.67 0.86
CA THR A 153 -35.09 -43.08 1.23
C THR A 153 -36.29 -43.56 2.06
N ARG A 154 -36.73 -42.77 3.05
CA ARG A 154 -37.92 -43.07 3.86
C ARG A 154 -39.19 -43.13 3.02
N ARG A 155 -39.41 -42.12 2.18
CA ARG A 155 -40.54 -42.05 1.25
C ARG A 155 -40.61 -43.25 0.30
N LYS A 156 -39.47 -43.69 -0.24
CA LYS A 156 -39.42 -44.90 -1.09
C LYS A 156 -39.77 -46.15 -0.31
N ALA A 157 -39.23 -46.34 0.89
CA ALA A 157 -39.54 -47.50 1.72
C ALA A 157 -41.04 -47.56 2.11
N GLU A 158 -41.62 -46.41 2.44
CA GLU A 158 -43.05 -46.28 2.75
C GLU A 158 -43.92 -46.57 1.51
N ASN A 159 -43.57 -46.03 0.34
CA ASN A 159 -44.26 -46.37 -0.91
C ASN A 159 -44.18 -47.87 -1.24
N GLU A 160 -43.05 -48.52 -1.03
CA GLU A 160 -42.92 -49.98 -1.22
C GLU A 160 -43.71 -50.79 -0.18
N LYS A 161 -43.91 -50.25 1.02
CA LYS A 161 -44.82 -50.85 2.02
C LYS A 161 -46.28 -50.72 1.57
N LEU A 162 -46.70 -49.52 1.18
CA LEU A 162 -48.05 -49.25 0.69
C LEU A 162 -48.39 -50.08 -0.57
N LYS A 163 -47.46 -50.23 -1.50
CA LYS A 163 -47.65 -51.10 -2.68
C LYS A 163 -47.91 -52.55 -2.29
N ARG A 164 -47.20 -53.08 -1.29
CA ARG A 164 -47.42 -54.45 -0.79
C ARG A 164 -48.79 -54.58 -0.12
N GLU A 165 -49.16 -53.64 0.74
CA GLU A 165 -50.49 -53.62 1.38
C GLU A 165 -51.62 -53.51 0.35
N ILE A 166 -51.47 -52.66 -0.67
CA ILE A 166 -52.42 -52.57 -1.78
C ILE A 166 -52.50 -53.89 -2.54
N ALA A 167 -51.37 -54.55 -2.83
CA ALA A 167 -51.37 -55.83 -3.51
C ALA A 167 -52.08 -56.92 -2.70
N GLU A 168 -51.85 -56.99 -1.39
CA GLU A 168 -52.54 -57.90 -0.47
C GLU A 168 -54.06 -57.63 -0.45
N MET A 169 -54.47 -56.36 -0.33
CA MET A 169 -55.88 -55.99 -0.40
C MET A 169 -56.54 -56.36 -1.73
N VAL A 170 -55.82 -56.23 -2.85
CA VAL A 170 -56.32 -56.63 -4.17
C VAL A 170 -56.53 -58.14 -4.25
N VAL A 171 -55.63 -58.94 -3.66
CA VAL A 171 -55.80 -60.41 -3.59
C VAL A 171 -57.05 -60.76 -2.78
N LEU A 172 -57.19 -60.18 -1.58
CA LEU A 172 -58.37 -60.40 -0.72
C LEU A 172 -59.68 -60.02 -1.42
N LEU A 173 -59.68 -58.90 -2.16
CA LEU A 173 -60.85 -58.48 -2.93
C LEU A 173 -61.18 -59.45 -4.07
N ARG A 174 -60.16 -59.98 -4.76
CA ARG A 174 -60.37 -61.00 -5.82
C ARG A 174 -60.95 -62.29 -5.25
N GLU A 175 -60.41 -62.76 -4.13
CA GLU A 175 -60.91 -63.96 -3.42
C GLU A 175 -62.36 -63.76 -2.95
N SER A 176 -62.67 -62.58 -2.38
CA SER A 176 -64.02 -62.24 -1.95
C SER A 176 -65.01 -62.17 -3.11
N LEU A 177 -64.61 -61.60 -4.26
CA LEU A 177 -65.43 -61.56 -5.47
C LEU A 177 -65.66 -62.95 -6.05
N ALA A 178 -64.63 -63.80 -6.11
CA ALA A 178 -64.77 -65.19 -6.57
C ALA A 178 -65.74 -65.98 -5.68
N SER A 179 -65.59 -65.88 -4.36
CA SER A 179 -66.51 -66.50 -3.41
C SER A 179 -67.95 -66.00 -3.56
N LYS A 180 -68.14 -64.70 -3.83
CA LYS A 180 -69.46 -64.14 -4.13
C LYS A 180 -70.05 -64.74 -5.41
N GLU A 181 -69.24 -64.87 -6.46
CA GLU A 181 -69.68 -65.46 -7.73
C GLU A 181 -70.06 -66.93 -7.57
N GLU A 182 -69.29 -67.71 -6.81
CA GLU A 182 -69.63 -69.10 -6.43
C GLU A 182 -70.95 -69.18 -5.65
N ALA A 183 -71.17 -68.28 -4.69
CA ALA A 183 -72.42 -68.21 -3.93
C ALA A 183 -73.61 -67.85 -4.82
N VAL A 184 -73.45 -66.90 -5.74
CA VAL A 184 -74.48 -66.52 -6.71
C VAL A 184 -74.80 -67.70 -7.65
N ASN A 185 -73.79 -68.39 -8.18
CA ASN A 185 -73.99 -69.58 -9.01
C ASN A 185 -74.73 -70.69 -8.24
N SER A 186 -74.38 -70.90 -6.96
CA SER A 186 -75.09 -71.85 -6.09
C SER A 186 -76.57 -71.49 -5.93
N LEU A 187 -76.90 -70.20 -5.78
CA LEU A 187 -78.29 -69.73 -5.72
C LEU A 187 -79.04 -69.93 -7.03
N TYR A 188 -78.39 -69.75 -8.19
CA TYR A 188 -79.00 -70.06 -9.49
C TYR A 188 -79.36 -71.55 -9.63
N VAL A 189 -78.46 -72.45 -9.19
CA VAL A 189 -78.75 -73.90 -9.18
C VAL A 189 -79.95 -74.23 -8.28
N VAL A 190 -80.05 -73.58 -7.11
CA VAL A 190 -81.21 -73.75 -6.22
C VAL A 190 -82.48 -73.20 -6.89
N ALA A 191 -82.42 -72.06 -7.56
CA ALA A 191 -83.55 -71.49 -8.28
C ALA A 191 -84.03 -72.42 -9.41
N GLU A 192 -83.13 -72.99 -10.22
CA GLU A 192 -83.50 -73.98 -11.25
C GLU A 192 -84.14 -75.23 -10.65
N ARG A 193 -83.66 -75.71 -9.50
CA ARG A 193 -84.29 -76.82 -8.78
C ARG A 193 -85.70 -76.45 -8.32
N MET A 194 -85.88 -75.24 -7.79
CA MET A 194 -87.19 -74.74 -7.39
C MET A 194 -88.13 -74.62 -8.59
N ASP A 195 -87.68 -74.12 -9.73
CA ASP A 195 -88.48 -74.04 -10.97
C ASP A 195 -88.87 -75.42 -11.50
N ARG A 196 -87.96 -76.41 -11.44
CA ARG A 196 -88.27 -77.81 -11.76
C ARG A 196 -89.30 -78.40 -10.82
N ILE A 197 -89.21 -78.13 -9.51
CA ILE A 197 -90.21 -78.54 -8.53
C ILE A 197 -91.55 -77.85 -8.82
N GLN A 198 -91.54 -76.55 -9.09
CA GLN A 198 -92.74 -75.76 -9.34
C GLN A 198 -93.46 -76.24 -10.62
N SER A 199 -92.74 -76.48 -11.71
CA SER A 199 -93.34 -77.04 -12.94
C SER A 199 -93.92 -78.45 -12.75
N LEU A 200 -93.29 -79.30 -11.92
CA LEU A 200 -93.87 -80.59 -11.53
C LEU A 200 -95.16 -80.43 -10.72
N VAL A 201 -95.21 -79.42 -9.84
CA VAL A 201 -96.40 -79.08 -9.05
C VAL A 201 -97.50 -78.50 -9.94
N ASP A 202 -97.20 -77.57 -10.84
CA ASP A 202 -98.16 -76.94 -11.75
C ASP A 202 -98.73 -77.97 -12.74
N SER A 203 -97.92 -78.93 -13.21
CA SER A 203 -98.39 -80.07 -14.04
C SER A 203 -99.33 -81.04 -13.28
N ALA A 204 -99.38 -80.94 -11.95
CA ALA A 204 -100.34 -81.67 -11.14
C ALA A 204 -101.74 -81.02 -11.20
N ASP A 205 -101.81 -79.71 -11.38
CA ASP A 205 -103.04 -78.91 -11.34
C ASP A 205 -103.75 -78.81 -12.71
N GLU A 206 -103.04 -78.90 -13.83
CA GLU A 206 -103.65 -78.72 -15.17
C GLU A 206 -104.40 -79.97 -15.71
N GLU A 207 -104.16 -81.18 -15.20
CA GLU A 207 -104.82 -82.41 -15.67
C GLU A 207 -105.90 -82.91 -14.69
N THR A 208 -107.16 -82.61 -15.00
CA THR A 208 -108.35 -83.15 -14.30
C THR A 208 -108.51 -84.66 -14.54
N ALA A 209 -107.91 -85.49 -13.67
CA ALA A 209 -108.15 -86.94 -13.67
C ALA A 209 -109.25 -87.30 -12.66
N SER A 210 -110.41 -87.71 -13.19
CA SER A 210 -111.66 -88.06 -12.49
C SER A 210 -111.61 -89.30 -11.58
N ASN A 211 -110.44 -89.70 -11.06
CA ASN A 211 -110.27 -90.94 -10.28
C ASN A 211 -109.37 -90.73 -9.03
N PRO A 212 -109.90 -90.86 -7.80
CA PRO A 212 -109.18 -90.54 -6.56
C PRO A 212 -107.93 -91.41 -6.30
N VAL A 213 -107.91 -92.66 -6.79
CA VAL A 213 -106.76 -93.56 -6.64
C VAL A 213 -105.59 -93.15 -7.55
N GLY A 214 -105.88 -92.59 -8.73
CA GLY A 214 -104.86 -92.07 -9.65
C GLY A 214 -104.16 -90.83 -9.11
N MET A 215 -104.91 -89.98 -8.40
CA MET A 215 -104.40 -88.76 -7.77
C MET A 215 -103.33 -89.07 -6.71
N VAL A 216 -103.59 -90.05 -5.83
CA VAL A 216 -102.64 -90.46 -4.78
C VAL A 216 -101.36 -91.07 -5.37
N GLN A 217 -101.47 -91.83 -6.46
CA GLN A 217 -100.30 -92.37 -7.15
C GLN A 217 -99.49 -91.27 -7.87
N LYS A 218 -100.15 -90.25 -8.45
CA LYS A 218 -99.49 -89.09 -9.06
C LYS A 218 -98.73 -88.27 -8.02
N PHE A 219 -99.35 -87.96 -6.88
CA PHE A 219 -98.67 -87.31 -5.76
C PHE A 219 -97.47 -88.11 -5.24
N ARG A 220 -97.58 -89.44 -5.17
CA ARG A 220 -96.45 -90.29 -4.78
C ARG A 220 -95.29 -90.20 -5.78
N ARG A 221 -95.55 -90.12 -7.08
CA ARG A 221 -94.50 -89.96 -8.11
C ARG A 221 -93.89 -88.57 -8.08
N ILE A 222 -94.71 -87.52 -7.98
CA ILE A 222 -94.25 -86.14 -7.85
C ILE A 222 -93.39 -85.99 -6.59
N TRP A 223 -93.81 -86.55 -5.46
CA TRP A 223 -93.04 -86.54 -4.22
C TRP A 223 -91.69 -87.25 -4.34
N LEU A 224 -91.62 -88.39 -5.05
CA LEU A 224 -90.36 -89.08 -5.32
C LEU A 224 -89.44 -88.25 -6.24
N ALA A 225 -89.99 -87.62 -7.28
CA ALA A 225 -89.23 -86.74 -8.18
C ALA A 225 -88.71 -85.48 -7.47
N ILE A 226 -89.51 -84.86 -6.59
CA ILE A 226 -89.07 -83.74 -5.73
C ILE A 226 -87.94 -84.20 -4.81
N LYS A 227 -88.07 -85.39 -4.20
CA LYS A 227 -87.03 -85.93 -3.33
C LYS A 227 -85.71 -86.18 -4.08
N GLU A 228 -85.79 -86.60 -5.34
CA GLU A 228 -84.64 -86.79 -6.22
C GLU A 228 -83.97 -85.44 -6.56
N ILE A 229 -84.75 -84.42 -6.98
CA ILE A 229 -84.25 -83.06 -7.28
C ILE A 229 -83.61 -82.38 -6.05
N LEU A 230 -84.15 -82.63 -4.84
CA LEU A 230 -83.56 -82.12 -3.59
C LEU A 230 -82.30 -82.86 -3.16
N SER A 231 -82.04 -84.05 -3.71
CA SER A 231 -80.85 -84.85 -3.40
C SER A 231 -79.69 -84.66 -4.39
N GLU A 232 -79.97 -84.07 -5.56
CA GLU A 232 -78.94 -83.48 -6.45
C GLU A 232 -78.16 -82.38 -5.71
#